data_AF-A0A0N0KYW3-F1
#
_entry.id   AF-A0A0N0KYW3-F1
#
_cell.length_a   1.000
_cell.length_b   1.000
_cell.length_c   1.000
_cell.angle_alpha   90.00
_cell.angle_beta   90.00
_cell.angle_gamma   90.00
#
_symmetry.space_group_name_H-M   'P 1'
#
loop_
_entity.id
_entity.type
_entity.pdbx_description
1 polymer ?
#
loop_
_entity_poly.entity_id
_entity_poly.type
_entity_poly.pdbx_seq_one_letter_code
_entity_poly.pdbx_strand_id
1 'polypeptide(L)'
;MLVTMKQNVLERTTESPRRKRNRNLGLGLGLAALLAIGGGSGALALGMLPSPFQASAPATPTSTPTPTPTVTPTATSRPTPTVAPVVAPVPSAPIDCATLASGIDLTSFVPDPVYAPALLPSDYDRTGQAGLAQQGVLSCVWTSTAGSFANVTVRVSDDVTTGSRWNAERRAAGEPGLGVGQTSSISCGEDGMASCRASVVSAPWWISLSFLDDTSGSFDPTASGWDSTGAQADVSGALQSLTSTLGGLAPTAAWQPPETVWADATCASLQATSIPTILGSPALVGPDEHVSTPPVDGISDTKDSSLDCRWVAPPTGPLPEGSFGEFRVTIVPGGEWAYEPTDDSRAVTVAGADAATVTCVSREGSSCYIDLLSDGSWLQVGYASGATPEMTSLLVAAAEATVATRPAS
;
A
#
# COMPACT_ATOMS: atom_id res chain seq x y z
N MET A 1 -60.41 7.39 -34.79
CA MET A 1 -60.09 6.85 -33.45
C MET A 1 -58.60 7.09 -33.19
N LEU A 2 -58.04 8.23 -32.77
CA LEU A 2 -58.44 9.46 -32.09
C LEU A 2 -59.03 9.31 -30.68
N VAL A 3 -58.14 9.59 -29.72
CA VAL A 3 -58.31 10.04 -28.33
C VAL A 3 -58.57 8.96 -27.28
N THR A 4 -57.55 8.67 -26.46
CA THR A 4 -57.59 8.74 -24.99
C THR A 4 -56.21 8.39 -24.40
N MET A 5 -55.27 9.31 -24.60
CA MET A 5 -54.00 9.40 -23.87
C MET A 5 -54.05 10.77 -23.18
N LYS A 6 -53.85 10.79 -21.85
CA LYS A 6 -54.03 11.90 -20.86
C LYS A 6 -55.30 11.79 -20.02
N GLN A 7 -55.21 11.12 -18.86
CA GLN A 7 -55.96 11.58 -17.67
C GLN A 7 -55.58 11.03 -16.28
N ASN A 8 -54.44 10.36 -16.05
CA ASN A 8 -54.08 9.91 -14.69
C ASN A 8 -52.79 10.55 -14.12
N VAL A 9 -52.52 11.81 -14.48
CA VAL A 9 -51.41 12.63 -13.93
C VAL A 9 -51.92 13.71 -12.96
N LEU A 10 -53.21 13.73 -12.59
CA LEU A 10 -53.77 14.74 -11.69
C LEU A 10 -54.68 14.12 -10.62
N GLU A 11 -54.13 13.35 -9.67
CA GLU A 11 -54.90 12.96 -8.47
C GLU A 11 -54.08 12.69 -7.20
N ARG A 12 -52.88 13.26 -7.05
CA ARG A 12 -52.18 13.31 -5.74
C ARG A 12 -51.90 14.74 -5.30
N THR A 13 -52.97 15.47 -5.00
CA THR A 13 -52.94 16.68 -4.18
C THR A 13 -54.12 16.67 -3.22
N THR A 14 -53.95 15.99 -2.08
CA THR A 14 -54.64 16.25 -0.81
C THR A 14 -53.64 15.88 0.30
N GLU A 15 -52.91 16.87 0.80
CA GLU A 15 -53.22 17.58 2.05
C GLU A 15 -52.94 16.70 3.29
N SER A 16 -51.80 16.96 3.95
CA SER A 16 -51.53 16.49 5.31
C SER A 16 -51.04 17.67 6.17
N PRO A 17 -51.51 17.76 7.43
CA PRO A 17 -51.45 19.00 8.19
C PRO A 17 -50.06 19.28 8.78
N ARG A 18 -49.68 20.56 8.69
CA ARG A 18 -48.54 21.20 9.37
C ARG A 18 -48.58 20.93 10.87
N ARG A 19 -47.56 20.26 11.41
CA ARG A 19 -47.22 20.34 12.84
C ARG A 19 -46.00 21.25 13.02
N LYS A 20 -46.27 22.47 13.49
CA LYS A 20 -45.29 23.38 14.07
C LYS A 20 -44.70 22.75 15.33
N ARG A 21 -43.37 22.62 15.41
CA ARG A 21 -42.66 22.74 16.69
C ARG A 21 -41.27 23.34 16.48
N ASN A 22 -41.21 24.65 16.70
CA ASN A 22 -39.99 25.40 16.92
C ASN A 22 -39.26 24.87 18.16
N ARG A 23 -37.95 24.64 18.05
CA ARG A 23 -37.00 25.21 19.02
C ARG A 23 -35.57 25.23 18.46
N ASN A 24 -35.05 26.45 18.45
CA ASN A 24 -33.71 26.90 18.10
C ASN A 24 -32.65 26.39 19.08
N LEU A 25 -31.38 26.34 18.63
CA LEU A 25 -30.09 26.53 19.35
C LEU A 25 -29.05 25.51 18.79
N GLY A 26 -27.92 25.88 18.21
CA GLY A 26 -27.32 27.19 17.98
C GLY A 26 -26.14 27.05 17.02
N LEU A 27 -26.16 27.88 15.98
CA LEU A 27 -25.04 28.24 15.13
C LEU A 27 -24.10 29.15 15.93
N GLY A 28 -22.82 28.80 15.99
CA GLY A 28 -21.76 29.63 16.55
C GLY A 28 -20.61 29.75 15.57
N LEU A 29 -20.75 30.65 14.59
CA LEU A 29 -19.67 31.19 13.77
C LEU A 29 -18.64 31.87 14.66
N GLY A 30 -17.36 31.57 14.46
CA GLY A 30 -16.24 32.24 15.13
C GLY A 30 -15.16 32.62 14.13
N LEU A 31 -15.46 33.62 13.29
CA LEU A 31 -14.48 34.27 12.43
C LEU A 31 -14.36 35.73 12.89
N ALA A 32 -13.24 36.07 13.52
CA ALA A 32 -12.80 37.44 13.75
C ALA A 32 -11.27 37.50 13.80
N ALA A 33 -10.74 38.33 12.92
CA ALA A 33 -9.34 38.68 12.73
C ALA A 33 -8.81 39.61 13.84
N LEU A 34 -7.48 39.62 14.04
CA LEU A 34 -6.58 40.79 13.97
C LEU A 34 -5.33 40.65 14.87
N LEU A 35 -4.18 40.87 14.22
CA LEU A 35 -2.99 41.60 14.67
C LEU A 35 -2.38 41.28 16.04
N ALA A 36 -1.24 40.59 16.00
CA ALA A 36 -0.10 40.91 16.86
C ALA A 36 1.15 41.08 15.99
N ILE A 37 1.47 42.35 15.76
CA ILE A 37 2.75 42.83 15.25
C ILE A 37 3.84 42.43 16.26
N GLY A 38 4.80 41.64 15.82
CA GLY A 38 6.03 41.34 16.56
C GLY A 38 7.20 41.40 15.61
N GLY A 39 7.81 42.58 15.51
CA GLY A 39 9.00 42.82 14.71
C GLY A 39 10.21 42.05 15.26
N GLY A 40 11.04 41.54 14.35
CA GLY A 40 12.27 40.83 14.67
C GLY A 40 13.15 40.71 13.43
N SER A 41 13.59 41.85 12.91
CA SER A 41 14.59 41.93 11.84
C SER A 41 15.95 41.42 12.36
N GLY A 42 16.29 40.17 12.08
CA GLY A 42 17.63 39.60 12.29
C GLY A 42 18.49 39.81 11.05
N ALA A 43 19.40 40.79 11.12
CA ALA A 43 20.40 41.06 10.09
C ALA A 43 21.43 39.91 10.03
N LEU A 44 21.52 39.23 8.89
CA LEU A 44 22.67 38.38 8.58
C LEU A 44 23.78 39.24 7.98
N ALA A 45 24.85 39.40 8.75
CA ALA A 45 26.06 40.08 8.34
C ALA A 45 26.78 39.27 7.25
N LEU A 46 26.90 39.85 6.06
CA LEU A 46 27.81 39.40 5.00
C LEU A 46 29.25 39.67 5.45
N GLY A 47 29.87 38.67 6.07
CA GLY A 47 31.30 38.64 6.35
C GLY A 47 32.09 38.44 5.05
N MET A 48 32.57 39.55 4.48
CA MET A 48 33.67 39.56 3.51
C MET A 48 34.94 39.00 4.17
N LEU A 49 35.40 37.84 3.70
CA LEU A 49 36.75 37.32 3.97
C LEU A 49 37.68 37.73 2.80
N PRO A 50 38.64 38.64 3.01
CA PRO A 50 39.74 38.80 2.07
C PRO A 50 40.78 37.69 2.31
N SER A 51 40.93 36.77 1.36
CA SER A 51 42.04 35.81 1.36
C SER A 51 43.04 36.18 0.26
N PRO A 52 44.23 36.71 0.60
CA PRO A 52 45.30 36.95 -0.35
C PRO A 52 46.15 35.69 -0.50
N PHE A 53 45.75 34.78 -1.39
CA PHE A 53 46.66 33.72 -1.84
C PHE A 53 47.57 34.28 -2.93
N GLN A 54 48.82 34.59 -2.55
CA GLN A 54 49.94 34.72 -3.48
C GLN A 54 50.24 33.34 -4.10
N ALA A 55 49.92 33.18 -5.38
CA ALA A 55 50.40 32.07 -6.18
C ALA A 55 51.92 32.16 -6.33
N SER A 56 52.64 31.21 -5.73
CA SER A 56 54.06 31.02 -5.97
C SER A 56 54.29 30.41 -7.37
N ALA A 57 55.42 30.80 -7.98
CA ALA A 57 55.80 30.49 -9.35
C ALA A 57 55.82 28.97 -9.66
N PRO A 58 55.64 28.57 -10.94
CA PRO A 58 55.63 27.16 -11.33
C PRO A 58 56.99 26.52 -11.08
N ALA A 59 57.01 25.40 -10.34
CA ALA A 59 58.18 24.54 -10.28
C ALA A 59 58.41 23.89 -11.65
N THR A 60 59.68 23.90 -12.06
CA THR A 60 60.21 23.35 -13.30
C THR A 60 59.88 21.86 -13.44
N PRO A 61 59.50 21.36 -14.64
CA PRO A 61 59.17 19.96 -14.82
C PRO A 61 60.42 19.10 -14.59
N THR A 62 60.37 18.26 -13.56
CA THR A 62 61.34 17.17 -13.37
C THR A 62 60.92 16.04 -14.30
N SER A 63 61.82 15.65 -15.20
CA SER A 63 61.68 14.50 -16.08
C SER A 63 61.41 13.24 -15.26
N THR A 64 60.16 12.79 -15.26
CA THR A 64 59.74 11.53 -14.64
C THR A 64 60.25 10.39 -15.52
N PRO A 65 60.99 9.41 -14.96
CA PRO A 65 61.46 8.26 -15.74
C PRO A 65 60.28 7.47 -16.28
N THR A 66 60.35 7.09 -17.55
CA THR A 66 59.38 6.22 -18.21
C THR A 66 59.25 4.91 -17.43
N PRO A 67 58.09 4.58 -16.85
CA PRO A 67 57.91 3.33 -16.14
C PRO A 67 58.04 2.16 -17.12
N THR A 68 58.90 1.20 -16.77
CA THR A 68 58.98 -0.09 -17.45
C THR A 68 57.61 -0.78 -17.35
N PRO A 69 57.03 -1.29 -18.45
CA PRO A 69 55.74 -1.97 -18.40
C PRO A 69 55.87 -3.20 -17.49
N THR A 70 55.29 -3.10 -16.31
CA THR A 70 55.15 -4.24 -15.41
C THR A 70 54.04 -5.11 -15.99
N VAL A 71 54.36 -6.36 -16.32
CA VAL A 71 53.38 -7.35 -16.77
C VAL A 71 52.44 -7.60 -15.61
N THR A 72 51.27 -6.96 -15.63
CA THR A 72 50.22 -7.20 -14.64
C THR A 72 49.74 -8.64 -14.82
N PRO A 73 49.87 -9.52 -13.81
CA PRO A 73 49.33 -10.86 -13.90
C PRO A 73 47.82 -10.77 -14.13
N THR A 74 47.34 -11.35 -15.23
CA THR A 74 45.92 -11.48 -15.51
C THR A 74 45.32 -12.34 -14.41
N ALA A 75 44.54 -11.74 -13.51
CA ALA A 75 43.84 -12.46 -12.46
C ALA A 75 42.95 -13.52 -13.11
N THR A 76 43.19 -14.79 -12.78
CA THR A 76 42.30 -15.90 -13.18
C THR A 76 40.93 -15.61 -12.56
N SER A 77 39.90 -15.52 -13.39
CA SER A 77 38.54 -15.26 -12.92
C SER A 77 38.14 -16.36 -11.93
N ARG A 78 37.88 -15.95 -10.68
CA ARG A 78 37.28 -16.84 -9.69
C ARG A 78 35.90 -17.24 -10.22
N PRO A 79 35.52 -18.53 -10.19
CA PRO A 79 34.18 -18.94 -10.59
C PRO A 79 33.16 -18.20 -9.73
N THR A 80 32.24 -17.49 -10.38
CA THR A 80 31.09 -16.87 -9.71
C THR A 80 30.27 -18.00 -9.09
N PRO A 81 30.02 -18.00 -7.78
CA PRO A 81 29.16 -18.99 -7.16
C PRO A 81 27.79 -18.95 -7.85
N THR A 82 27.33 -20.10 -8.36
CA THR A 82 25.98 -20.25 -8.91
C THR A 82 25.02 -20.35 -7.72
N VAL A 83 24.38 -19.24 -7.38
CA VAL A 83 23.28 -19.23 -6.41
C VAL A 83 22.10 -19.95 -7.06
N ALA A 84 21.47 -20.88 -6.34
CA ALA A 84 20.27 -21.53 -6.83
C ALA A 84 19.16 -20.49 -7.04
N PRO A 85 18.33 -20.61 -8.09
CA PRO A 85 17.25 -19.64 -8.32
C PRO A 85 16.28 -19.65 -7.14
N VAL A 86 15.93 -18.46 -6.66
CA VAL A 86 14.89 -18.31 -5.63
C VAL A 86 13.55 -18.70 -6.24
N VAL A 87 12.85 -19.65 -5.61
CA VAL A 87 11.55 -20.16 -6.08
C VAL A 87 10.44 -19.40 -5.39
N ALA A 88 9.51 -18.86 -6.17
CA ALA A 88 8.34 -18.15 -5.65
C ALA A 88 7.46 -19.06 -4.75
N PRO A 89 6.82 -18.51 -3.71
CA PRO A 89 5.84 -19.23 -2.91
C PRO A 89 4.69 -19.78 -3.77
N VAL A 90 4.21 -20.96 -3.40
CA VAL A 90 2.97 -21.53 -3.95
C VAL A 90 1.87 -21.34 -2.91
N PRO A 91 0.68 -20.86 -3.29
CA PRO A 91 -0.43 -20.74 -2.35
C PRO A 91 -0.79 -22.06 -1.67
N SER A 92 -1.21 -21.99 -0.40
CA SER A 92 -1.66 -23.14 0.39
C SER A 92 -2.88 -23.80 -0.24
N ALA A 93 -3.76 -23.02 -0.87
CA ALA A 93 -4.90 -23.53 -1.62
C ALA A 93 -4.46 -23.99 -3.02
N PRO A 94 -4.58 -25.29 -3.37
CA PRO A 94 -4.15 -25.82 -4.67
C PRO A 94 -5.19 -25.54 -5.77
N ILE A 95 -5.56 -24.28 -5.94
CA ILE A 95 -6.57 -23.81 -6.88
C ILE A 95 -6.13 -22.47 -7.47
N ASP A 96 -6.48 -22.20 -8.72
CA ASP A 96 -6.19 -20.92 -9.36
C ASP A 96 -7.37 -19.93 -9.26
N CYS A 97 -7.09 -18.67 -9.54
CA CYS A 97 -8.10 -17.61 -9.51
C CYS A 97 -9.18 -17.79 -10.57
N ALA A 98 -8.88 -18.39 -11.71
CA ALA A 98 -9.88 -18.65 -12.76
C ALA A 98 -10.94 -19.66 -12.29
N THR A 99 -10.52 -20.71 -11.60
CA THR A 99 -11.41 -21.73 -11.04
C THR A 99 -12.22 -21.14 -9.90
N LEU A 100 -11.62 -20.33 -9.01
CA LEU A 100 -12.37 -19.61 -7.97
C LEU A 100 -13.42 -18.66 -8.56
N ALA A 101 -13.06 -17.88 -9.58
CA ALA A 101 -13.96 -16.97 -10.29
C ALA A 101 -15.18 -17.70 -10.87
N SER A 102 -15.00 -18.92 -11.39
CA SER A 102 -16.10 -19.69 -11.97
C SER A 102 -17.22 -20.06 -10.98
N GLY A 103 -16.93 -20.01 -9.68
CA GLY A 103 -17.91 -20.27 -8.62
C GLY A 103 -18.73 -19.03 -8.23
N ILE A 104 -18.29 -17.82 -8.58
CA ILE A 104 -18.89 -16.57 -8.12
C ILE A 104 -19.47 -15.77 -9.28
N ASP A 105 -20.59 -15.09 -9.05
CA ASP A 105 -21.13 -14.14 -10.03
C ASP A 105 -20.36 -12.81 -9.93
N LEU A 106 -19.18 -12.73 -10.55
CA LEU A 106 -18.38 -11.49 -10.52
C LEU A 106 -19.13 -10.28 -11.10
N THR A 107 -20.11 -10.51 -11.98
CA THR A 107 -20.87 -9.43 -12.63
C THR A 107 -21.86 -8.74 -11.71
N SER A 108 -22.20 -9.36 -10.56
CA SER A 108 -22.99 -8.70 -9.51
C SER A 108 -22.20 -7.62 -8.76
N PHE A 109 -20.86 -7.69 -8.81
CA PHE A 109 -19.98 -6.75 -8.11
C PHE A 109 -19.32 -5.76 -9.08
N VAL A 110 -18.81 -6.26 -10.20
CA VAL A 110 -17.96 -5.50 -11.11
C VAL A 110 -18.46 -5.68 -12.55
N PRO A 111 -18.78 -4.59 -13.28
CA PRO A 111 -19.15 -4.69 -14.68
C PRO A 111 -17.93 -5.10 -15.52
N ASP A 112 -18.15 -6.01 -16.47
CA ASP A 112 -17.10 -6.56 -17.36
C ASP A 112 -15.82 -6.95 -16.62
N PRO A 113 -15.91 -7.91 -15.66
CA PRO A 113 -14.82 -8.22 -14.76
C PRO A 113 -13.65 -8.83 -15.52
N VAL A 114 -12.46 -8.26 -15.31
CA VAL A 114 -11.21 -8.78 -15.85
C VAL A 114 -10.30 -9.15 -14.70
N TYR A 115 -9.73 -10.34 -14.79
CA TYR A 115 -8.72 -10.79 -13.84
C TYR A 115 -7.49 -9.90 -13.94
N ALA A 116 -7.09 -9.34 -12.80
CA ALA A 116 -5.88 -8.57 -12.64
C ALA A 116 -4.88 -9.44 -11.86
N PRO A 117 -4.06 -10.25 -12.55
CA PRO A 117 -3.01 -11.06 -11.91
C PRO A 117 -1.91 -10.22 -11.31
N ALA A 118 -1.65 -9.04 -11.90
CA ALA A 118 -0.87 -8.02 -11.23
C ALA A 118 -1.63 -7.63 -9.97
N LEU A 119 -0.90 -7.43 -8.88
CA LEU A 119 -1.33 -7.20 -7.50
C LEU A 119 -2.27 -5.99 -7.24
N LEU A 120 -3.23 -5.73 -8.15
CA LEU A 120 -4.06 -4.53 -8.32
C LEU A 120 -3.30 -3.23 -8.63
N PRO A 121 -4.01 -2.18 -9.11
CA PRO A 121 -3.50 -1.27 -10.12
C PRO A 121 -2.43 -0.33 -9.55
N SER A 122 -1.37 -0.12 -10.32
CA SER A 122 -0.31 0.88 -10.06
C SER A 122 0.31 0.80 -8.65
N ASP A 123 1.44 0.10 -8.58
CA ASP A 123 2.64 0.56 -7.88
C ASP A 123 2.68 0.58 -6.34
N TYR A 124 1.55 0.51 -5.62
CA TYR A 124 1.54 1.01 -4.24
C TYR A 124 1.63 -0.01 -3.08
N ASP A 125 1.21 -1.27 -3.26
CA ASP A 125 1.21 -2.27 -2.17
C ASP A 125 1.77 -3.63 -2.61
N ARG A 126 2.80 -3.61 -3.46
CA ARG A 126 3.36 -4.86 -3.98
C ARG A 126 4.12 -5.66 -2.90
N THR A 127 4.69 -4.98 -1.92
CA THR A 127 5.43 -5.58 -0.81
C THR A 127 4.51 -6.32 0.16
N GLY A 128 3.36 -5.75 0.54
CA GLY A 128 2.40 -6.43 1.41
C GLY A 128 1.82 -7.69 0.75
N GLN A 129 1.60 -7.63 -0.56
CA GLN A 129 1.17 -8.80 -1.33
C GLN A 129 2.24 -9.89 -1.44
N ALA A 130 3.51 -9.51 -1.55
CA ALA A 130 4.60 -10.47 -1.45
C ALA A 130 4.65 -11.11 -0.06
N GLY A 131 4.48 -10.33 1.02
CA GLY A 131 4.36 -10.86 2.38
C GLY A 131 3.21 -11.86 2.53
N LEU A 132 2.02 -11.55 1.99
CA LEU A 132 0.89 -12.47 1.97
C LEU A 132 1.19 -13.77 1.21
N ALA A 133 1.83 -13.68 0.05
CA ALA A 133 2.23 -14.85 -0.72
C ALA A 133 3.24 -15.73 0.02
N GLN A 134 4.18 -15.15 0.77
CA GLN A 134 5.11 -15.90 1.63
C GLN A 134 4.39 -16.69 2.72
N GLN A 135 3.23 -16.20 3.19
CA GLN A 135 2.36 -16.92 4.12
C GLN A 135 1.38 -17.90 3.44
N GLY A 136 1.58 -18.20 2.16
CA GLY A 136 0.75 -19.15 1.40
C GLY A 136 -0.66 -18.62 1.07
N VAL A 137 -0.91 -17.32 1.21
CA VAL A 137 -2.20 -16.74 0.87
C VAL A 137 -2.40 -16.75 -0.65
N LEU A 138 -3.51 -17.32 -1.11
CA LEU A 138 -3.98 -17.12 -2.48
C LEU A 138 -4.73 -15.78 -2.54
N SER A 139 -4.24 -14.81 -3.31
CA SER A 139 -4.91 -13.54 -3.56
C SER A 139 -5.37 -13.46 -5.01
N CYS A 140 -6.67 -13.24 -5.19
CA CYS A 140 -7.29 -13.12 -6.50
C CYS A 140 -8.02 -11.79 -6.59
N VAL A 141 -7.78 -11.05 -7.66
CA VAL A 141 -8.39 -9.75 -7.82
C VAL A 141 -8.94 -9.51 -9.22
N TRP A 142 -10.12 -8.91 -9.26
CA TRP A 142 -10.83 -8.57 -10.48
C TRP A 142 -11.19 -7.10 -10.48
N THR A 143 -10.96 -6.43 -11.59
CA THR A 143 -11.33 -5.03 -11.83
C THR A 143 -12.31 -4.89 -12.98
N SER A 144 -12.86 -3.70 -13.14
CA SER A 144 -13.71 -3.34 -14.27
C SER A 144 -12.88 -2.80 -15.44
N THR A 145 -13.20 -3.25 -16.65
CA THR A 145 -12.74 -2.58 -17.88
C THR A 145 -13.71 -1.52 -18.38
N ALA A 146 -14.90 -1.41 -17.78
CA ALA A 146 -15.92 -0.43 -18.14
C ALA A 146 -15.64 0.98 -17.58
N GLY A 147 -14.46 1.21 -16.98
CA GLY A 147 -14.04 2.50 -16.46
C GLY A 147 -14.59 2.86 -15.07
N SER A 148 -15.18 1.90 -14.35
CA SER A 148 -15.48 2.04 -12.92
C SER A 148 -14.26 1.68 -12.08
N PHE A 149 -14.05 2.37 -10.96
CA PHE A 149 -13.04 2.01 -9.95
C PHE A 149 -13.58 0.91 -9.02
N ALA A 150 -14.26 -0.08 -9.61
CA ALA A 150 -14.80 -1.22 -8.89
C ALA A 150 -13.78 -2.36 -8.89
N ASN A 151 -13.57 -2.98 -7.74
CA ASN A 151 -12.78 -4.19 -7.62
C ASN A 151 -13.36 -5.18 -6.60
N VAL A 152 -13.11 -6.46 -6.88
CA VAL A 152 -13.36 -7.56 -5.95
C VAL A 152 -12.04 -8.24 -5.66
N THR A 153 -11.70 -8.34 -4.38
CA THR A 153 -10.55 -9.10 -3.89
C THR A 153 -11.06 -10.30 -3.11
N VAL A 154 -10.56 -11.47 -3.45
CA VAL A 154 -10.75 -12.71 -2.69
C VAL A 154 -9.38 -13.18 -2.21
N ARG A 155 -9.28 -13.43 -0.90
CA ARG A 155 -8.09 -14.03 -0.28
C ARG A 155 -8.44 -15.34 0.40
N VAL A 156 -7.57 -16.33 0.28
CA VAL A 156 -7.73 -17.65 0.90
C VAL A 156 -6.47 -18.02 1.66
N SER A 157 -6.62 -18.37 2.93
CA SER A 157 -5.56 -18.87 3.82
C SER A 157 -6.00 -20.17 4.49
N ASP A 158 -5.07 -21.02 4.89
CA ASP A 158 -5.31 -22.23 5.67
C ASP A 158 -5.24 -22.00 7.20
N ASP A 159 -5.00 -20.76 7.66
CA ASP A 159 -5.00 -20.42 9.08
C ASP A 159 -6.41 -20.14 9.64
N VAL A 160 -7.15 -21.22 9.86
CA VAL A 160 -8.48 -21.19 10.47
C VAL A 160 -8.48 -20.67 11.91
N THR A 161 -7.35 -20.75 12.63
CA THR A 161 -7.27 -20.33 14.04
C THR A 161 -7.30 -18.81 14.13
N THR A 162 -6.43 -18.15 13.36
CA THR A 162 -6.41 -16.69 13.27
C THR A 162 -7.70 -16.15 12.68
N GLY A 163 -8.21 -16.77 11.60
CA GLY A 163 -9.49 -16.36 11.02
C GLY A 163 -10.68 -16.48 11.99
N SER A 164 -10.70 -17.52 12.82
CA SER A 164 -11.78 -17.70 13.80
C SER A 164 -11.73 -16.65 14.90
N ARG A 165 -10.52 -16.33 15.38
CA ARG A 165 -10.30 -15.26 16.36
C ARG A 165 -10.70 -13.90 15.79
N TRP A 166 -10.26 -13.59 14.56
CA TRP A 166 -10.62 -12.36 13.87
C TRP A 166 -12.14 -12.20 13.76
N ASN A 167 -12.85 -13.22 13.27
CA ASN A 167 -14.31 -13.17 13.17
C ASN A 167 -14.99 -12.99 14.53
N ALA A 168 -14.48 -13.63 15.59
CA ALA A 168 -15.02 -13.44 16.94
C ALA A 168 -14.85 -11.99 17.43
N GLU A 169 -13.68 -11.38 17.20
CA GLU A 169 -13.40 -9.98 17.55
C GLU A 169 -14.32 -9.02 16.79
N ARG A 170 -14.51 -9.22 15.47
CA ARG A 170 -15.44 -8.40 14.66
C ARG A 170 -16.90 -8.54 15.09
N ARG A 171 -17.35 -9.76 15.40
CA ARG A 171 -18.70 -10.03 15.91
C ARG A 171 -18.92 -9.38 17.28
N ALA A 172 -17.90 -9.36 18.14
CA ALA A 172 -17.95 -8.65 19.42
C ALA A 172 -17.99 -7.12 19.24
N ALA A 173 -17.40 -6.60 18.17
CA ALA A 173 -17.51 -5.19 17.76
C ALA A 173 -18.85 -4.82 17.11
N GLY A 174 -19.77 -5.78 16.93
CA GLY A 174 -21.13 -5.55 16.45
C GLY A 174 -21.37 -5.87 14.97
N GLU A 175 -20.37 -6.38 14.23
CA GLU A 175 -20.61 -6.84 12.85
C GLU A 175 -21.62 -8.00 12.83
N PRO A 176 -22.56 -8.07 11.88
CA PRO A 176 -23.40 -9.24 11.65
C PRO A 176 -22.59 -10.46 11.18
N GLY A 177 -23.14 -11.66 11.39
CA GLY A 177 -22.59 -12.91 10.89
C GLY A 177 -23.39 -13.37 9.67
N LEU A 178 -22.74 -14.05 8.73
CA LEU A 178 -23.35 -14.43 7.46
C LEU A 178 -24.12 -15.76 7.52
N GLY A 179 -23.86 -16.57 8.55
CA GLY A 179 -24.37 -17.94 8.60
C GLY A 179 -23.70 -18.89 7.59
N VAL A 180 -22.57 -18.46 7.01
CA VAL A 180 -21.72 -19.25 6.11
C VAL A 180 -20.49 -19.73 6.90
N GLY A 181 -20.07 -20.98 6.67
CA GLY A 181 -18.94 -21.61 7.35
C GLY A 181 -19.19 -21.88 8.84
N GLN A 182 -18.12 -22.14 9.60
CA GLN A 182 -18.19 -22.30 11.05
C GLN A 182 -18.31 -20.96 11.78
N THR A 183 -17.63 -19.92 11.29
CA THR A 183 -17.74 -18.55 11.80
C THR A 183 -17.56 -17.56 10.68
N SER A 184 -18.29 -16.44 10.75
CA SER A 184 -18.26 -15.41 9.74
C SER A 184 -18.62 -14.04 10.27
N SER A 185 -18.13 -12.99 9.61
CA SER A 185 -18.54 -11.61 9.82
C SER A 185 -18.64 -10.86 8.49
N ILE A 186 -19.44 -9.81 8.47
CA ILE A 186 -19.56 -8.89 7.33
C ILE A 186 -19.76 -7.46 7.81
N SER A 187 -19.16 -6.51 7.10
CA SER A 187 -19.41 -5.08 7.23
C SER A 187 -19.59 -4.48 5.84
N CYS A 188 -20.75 -3.87 5.60
CA CYS A 188 -21.02 -3.11 4.39
C CYS A 188 -21.39 -1.67 4.76
N GLY A 189 -20.93 -0.69 3.98
CA GLY A 189 -21.19 0.73 4.26
C GLY A 189 -20.75 1.65 3.12
N GLU A 190 -21.08 2.94 3.28
CA GLU A 190 -20.75 4.04 2.36
C GLU A 190 -19.86 5.09 3.05
N ASP A 191 -18.80 4.65 3.74
CA ASP A 191 -17.85 5.58 4.37
C ASP A 191 -16.90 6.17 3.29
N GLY A 192 -17.45 7.03 2.43
CA GLY A 192 -16.77 7.66 1.29
C GLY A 192 -16.85 6.84 -0.01
N MET A 193 -16.83 5.50 0.09
CA MET A 193 -17.00 4.59 -1.05
C MET A 193 -17.94 3.46 -0.63
N ALA A 194 -18.72 2.96 -1.58
CA ALA A 194 -19.59 1.82 -1.34
C ALA A 194 -18.74 0.56 -1.25
N SER A 195 -18.76 -0.11 -0.11
CA SER A 195 -17.92 -1.28 0.12
C SER A 195 -18.59 -2.33 0.97
N CYS A 196 -18.17 -3.58 0.74
CA CYS A 196 -18.48 -4.71 1.61
C CYS A 196 -17.20 -5.48 1.89
N ARG A 197 -16.97 -5.82 3.15
CA ARG A 197 -15.88 -6.69 3.59
C ARG A 197 -16.47 -7.82 4.39
N ALA A 198 -16.10 -9.05 4.03
CA ALA A 198 -16.60 -10.24 4.68
C ALA A 198 -15.49 -11.26 4.88
N SER A 199 -15.62 -12.02 5.95
CA SER A 199 -14.67 -13.06 6.33
C SER A 199 -15.42 -14.29 6.78
N VAL A 200 -15.00 -15.47 6.30
CA VAL A 200 -15.62 -16.77 6.59
C VAL A 200 -14.52 -17.76 6.89
N VAL A 201 -14.67 -18.52 7.98
CA VAL A 201 -13.90 -19.74 8.21
C VAL A 201 -14.78 -20.92 7.83
N SER A 202 -14.32 -21.71 6.87
CA SER A 202 -14.88 -23.00 6.45
C SER A 202 -13.73 -24.00 6.34
N ALA A 203 -13.42 -24.65 7.46
CA ALA A 203 -12.24 -25.51 7.61
C ALA A 203 -12.04 -26.46 6.40
N PRO A 204 -10.79 -26.57 5.89
CA PRO A 204 -9.55 -26.03 6.44
C PRO A 204 -9.24 -24.58 6.02
N TRP A 205 -10.22 -23.83 5.50
CA TRP A 205 -9.97 -22.53 4.88
C TRP A 205 -10.51 -21.35 5.68
N TRP A 206 -9.76 -20.27 5.68
CA TRP A 206 -10.18 -18.92 5.99
C TRP A 206 -10.24 -18.12 4.69
N ILE A 207 -11.42 -17.57 4.38
CA ILE A 207 -11.71 -16.86 3.15
C ILE A 207 -12.10 -15.43 3.51
N SER A 208 -11.48 -14.47 2.83
CA SER A 208 -11.83 -13.07 2.89
C SER A 208 -12.32 -12.62 1.51
N LEU A 209 -13.39 -11.83 1.49
CA LEU A 209 -13.92 -11.20 0.29
C LEU A 209 -14.12 -9.71 0.60
N SER A 210 -13.45 -8.86 -0.16
CA SER A 210 -13.68 -7.42 -0.14
C SER A 210 -14.15 -6.95 -1.52
N PHE A 211 -15.19 -6.14 -1.51
CA PHE A 211 -15.72 -5.45 -2.67
C PHE A 211 -15.65 -3.95 -2.39
N LEU A 212 -15.09 -3.21 -3.34
CA LEU A 212 -15.05 -1.76 -3.36
C LEU A 212 -15.66 -1.27 -4.67
N ASP A 213 -16.58 -0.33 -4.58
CA ASP A 213 -17.09 0.43 -5.72
C ASP A 213 -16.88 1.92 -5.49
N ASP A 214 -15.90 2.48 -6.19
CA ASP A 214 -15.67 3.92 -6.24
C ASP A 214 -16.30 4.53 -7.49
N THR A 215 -17.63 4.49 -7.54
CA THR A 215 -18.42 5.29 -8.50
C THR A 215 -18.45 6.78 -8.13
N SER A 216 -17.84 7.19 -7.02
CA SER A 216 -17.87 8.57 -6.51
C SER A 216 -17.18 9.59 -7.44
N GLY A 217 -16.26 9.13 -8.29
CA GLY A 217 -15.63 9.95 -9.34
C GLY A 217 -16.61 10.42 -10.43
N SER A 218 -17.72 9.70 -10.62
CA SER A 218 -18.90 10.15 -11.34
C SER A 218 -19.93 10.58 -10.31
N PHE A 219 -19.73 11.73 -9.68
CA PHE A 219 -20.65 12.33 -8.71
C PHE A 219 -21.98 12.70 -9.40
N ASP A 220 -22.77 11.70 -9.75
CA ASP A 220 -24.19 11.82 -10.02
C ASP A 220 -24.90 11.53 -8.69
N PRO A 221 -25.24 12.56 -7.90
CA PRO A 221 -25.95 12.40 -6.64
C PRO A 221 -27.38 11.86 -6.81
N THR A 222 -27.79 11.51 -8.05
CA THR A 222 -29.08 10.92 -8.39
C THR A 222 -29.02 9.42 -8.68
N ALA A 223 -27.82 8.82 -8.77
CA ALA A 223 -27.68 7.38 -8.81
C ALA A 223 -28.31 6.80 -7.53
N SER A 224 -29.30 5.92 -7.71
CA SER A 224 -30.07 5.30 -6.64
C SER A 224 -29.14 4.76 -5.55
N GLY A 225 -29.38 5.19 -4.31
CA GLY A 225 -28.49 4.92 -3.18
C GLY A 225 -28.10 3.45 -3.03
N TRP A 226 -26.90 3.23 -2.52
CA TRP A 226 -26.34 1.90 -2.23
C TRP A 226 -27.34 0.97 -1.55
N ASP A 227 -27.65 -0.14 -2.21
CA ASP A 227 -28.43 -1.21 -1.61
C ASP A 227 -27.50 -2.12 -0.79
N SER A 228 -27.21 -1.68 0.44
CA SER A 228 -26.43 -2.49 1.38
C SER A 228 -27.03 -3.88 1.65
N THR A 229 -28.35 -4.06 1.51
CA THR A 229 -28.99 -5.36 1.72
C THR A 229 -28.75 -6.30 0.53
N GLY A 230 -28.89 -5.78 -0.70
CA GLY A 230 -28.51 -6.48 -1.93
C GLY A 230 -27.05 -6.88 -1.92
N ALA A 231 -26.15 -5.93 -1.62
CA ALA A 231 -24.71 -6.19 -1.56
C ALA A 231 -24.35 -7.26 -0.51
N GLN A 232 -24.99 -7.26 0.67
CA GLN A 232 -24.81 -8.32 1.66
C GLN A 232 -25.28 -9.68 1.15
N ALA A 233 -26.39 -9.75 0.42
CA ALA A 233 -26.90 -10.99 -0.15
C ALA A 233 -25.95 -11.54 -1.22
N ASP A 234 -25.42 -10.67 -2.09
CA ASP A 234 -24.47 -11.05 -3.14
C ASP A 234 -23.16 -11.56 -2.54
N VAL A 235 -22.59 -10.85 -1.56
CA VAL A 235 -21.39 -11.30 -0.84
C VAL A 235 -21.63 -12.63 -0.12
N SER A 236 -22.80 -12.81 0.51
CA SER A 236 -23.17 -14.07 1.16
C SER A 236 -23.21 -15.23 0.16
N GLY A 237 -23.84 -15.02 -1.00
CA GLY A 237 -23.92 -16.01 -2.07
C GLY A 237 -22.55 -16.36 -2.63
N ALA A 238 -21.71 -15.36 -2.88
CA ALA A 238 -20.34 -15.57 -3.36
C ALA A 238 -19.51 -16.39 -2.36
N LEU A 239 -19.57 -16.08 -1.07
CA LEU A 239 -18.86 -16.83 -0.04
C LEU A 239 -19.36 -18.26 0.10
N GLN A 240 -20.67 -18.51 -0.02
CA GLN A 240 -21.20 -19.88 -0.05
C GLN A 240 -20.61 -20.67 -1.22
N SER A 241 -20.58 -20.08 -2.42
CA SER A 241 -19.96 -20.74 -3.58
C SER A 241 -18.46 -20.99 -3.37
N LEU A 242 -17.71 -20.00 -2.87
CA LEU A 242 -16.27 -20.16 -2.60
C LEU A 242 -16.00 -21.29 -1.59
N THR A 243 -16.77 -21.36 -0.50
CA THR A 243 -16.64 -22.45 0.47
C THR A 243 -16.94 -23.83 -0.15
N SER A 244 -17.91 -23.91 -1.06
CA SER A 244 -18.20 -25.14 -1.80
C SER A 244 -17.08 -25.52 -2.76
N THR A 245 -16.53 -24.56 -3.51
CA THR A 245 -15.44 -24.77 -4.47
C THR A 245 -14.15 -25.24 -3.79
N LEU A 246 -13.85 -24.70 -2.61
CA LEU A 246 -12.71 -25.11 -1.80
C LEU A 246 -12.95 -26.42 -1.02
N GLY A 247 -14.20 -26.90 -1.01
CA GLY A 247 -14.61 -28.12 -0.33
C GLY A 247 -13.89 -29.35 -0.88
N GLY A 248 -13.22 -30.11 0.01
CA GLY A 248 -12.49 -31.32 -0.36
C GLY A 248 -11.04 -31.09 -0.80
N LEU A 249 -10.60 -29.84 -0.95
CA LEU A 249 -9.19 -29.52 -1.12
C LEU A 249 -8.46 -29.61 0.23
N ALA A 250 -7.18 -29.99 0.18
CA ALA A 250 -6.28 -29.99 1.33
C ALA A 250 -5.20 -28.91 1.15
N PRO A 251 -4.77 -28.24 2.23
CA PRO A 251 -3.63 -27.32 2.18
C PRO A 251 -2.36 -28.00 1.68
N THR A 252 -1.60 -27.28 0.87
CA THR A 252 -0.23 -27.67 0.48
C THR A 252 0.74 -27.35 1.62
N ALA A 253 2.00 -27.79 1.51
CA ALA A 253 3.00 -27.51 2.52
C ALA A 253 3.37 -26.01 2.49
N ALA A 254 3.48 -25.40 3.68
CA ALA A 254 3.91 -24.03 3.82
C ALA A 254 5.29 -23.80 3.18
N TRP A 255 5.40 -22.72 2.41
CA TRP A 255 6.67 -22.27 1.87
C TRP A 255 7.60 -21.81 2.99
N GLN A 256 8.91 -21.95 2.79
CA GLN A 256 9.93 -21.52 3.74
C GLN A 256 10.75 -20.41 3.10
N PRO A 257 10.76 -19.19 3.67
CA PRO A 257 11.60 -18.12 3.16
C PRO A 257 13.07 -18.48 3.27
N PRO A 258 13.90 -18.04 2.31
CA PRO A 258 15.35 -18.03 2.50
C PRO A 258 15.74 -17.28 3.77
N GLU A 259 16.80 -17.73 4.44
CA GLU A 259 17.39 -16.99 5.55
C GLU A 259 17.89 -15.63 5.07
N THR A 260 17.69 -14.61 5.89
CA THR A 260 18.13 -13.25 5.62
C THR A 260 18.36 -12.51 6.94
N VAL A 261 19.32 -11.60 6.95
CA VAL A 261 19.59 -10.65 8.04
C VAL A 261 18.39 -9.75 8.39
N TRP A 262 17.42 -9.62 7.48
CA TRP A 262 16.23 -8.79 7.70
C TRP A 262 15.08 -9.53 8.40
N ALA A 263 15.23 -10.83 8.69
CA ALA A 263 14.17 -11.65 9.28
C ALA A 263 13.69 -11.13 10.66
N ASP A 264 14.61 -10.53 11.43
CA ASP A 264 14.33 -9.97 12.76
C ASP A 264 14.21 -8.43 12.75
N ALA A 265 14.10 -7.81 11.58
CA ALA A 265 13.98 -6.37 11.47
C ALA A 265 12.67 -5.89 12.13
N THR A 266 12.74 -4.73 12.79
CA THR A 266 11.59 -4.07 13.42
C THR A 266 11.61 -2.58 13.09
N CYS A 267 10.50 -1.87 13.28
CA CYS A 267 10.52 -0.42 13.13
C CYS A 267 11.48 0.24 14.13
N ALA A 268 11.64 -0.33 15.33
CA ALA A 268 12.64 0.12 16.28
C ALA A 268 14.08 0.00 15.76
N SER A 269 14.43 -1.06 15.00
CA SER A 269 15.78 -1.15 14.41
C SER A 269 16.05 -0.07 13.36
N LEU A 270 15.00 0.47 12.72
CA LEU A 270 15.11 1.56 11.75
C LEU A 270 15.23 2.96 12.40
N GLN A 271 15.04 3.09 13.73
CA GLN A 271 15.15 4.37 14.46
C GLN A 271 16.56 4.99 14.40
N ALA A 272 17.60 4.17 14.19
CA ALA A 272 18.96 4.65 14.05
C ALA A 272 19.13 5.57 12.83
N THR A 273 18.22 5.47 11.86
CA THR A 273 18.20 6.33 10.68
C THR A 273 17.58 7.68 11.00
N SER A 274 18.31 8.77 10.78
CA SER A 274 17.77 10.13 10.89
C SER A 274 16.91 10.52 9.68
N ILE A 275 15.93 9.70 9.30
CA ILE A 275 15.05 9.89 8.13
C ILE A 275 14.49 11.32 8.05
N PRO A 276 13.90 11.92 9.12
CA PRO A 276 13.42 13.30 9.08
C PRO A 276 14.50 14.32 8.69
N THR A 277 15.75 14.09 9.11
CA THR A 277 16.89 14.96 8.78
C THR A 277 17.33 14.76 7.33
N ILE A 278 17.44 13.51 6.87
CA ILE A 278 17.83 13.17 5.50
C ILE A 278 16.84 13.78 4.49
N LEU A 279 15.55 13.69 4.78
CA LEU A 279 14.48 14.20 3.92
C LEU A 279 14.24 15.71 4.06
N GLY A 280 15.00 16.42 4.91
CA GLY A 280 14.74 17.83 5.20
C GLY A 280 13.34 18.10 5.78
N SER A 281 12.71 17.09 6.40
CA SER A 281 11.33 17.10 6.88
C SER A 281 11.30 16.86 8.39
N PRO A 282 11.76 17.83 9.21
CA PRO A 282 11.94 17.65 10.66
C PRO A 282 10.62 17.47 11.43
N ALA A 283 9.48 17.73 10.79
CA ALA A 283 8.17 17.51 11.38
C ALA A 283 7.76 16.02 11.40
N LEU A 284 8.42 15.17 10.61
CA LEU A 284 8.15 13.73 10.61
C LEU A 284 8.50 13.10 11.96
N VAL A 285 7.55 12.34 12.50
CA VAL A 285 7.69 11.55 13.74
C VAL A 285 7.58 10.06 13.39
N GLY A 286 8.44 9.24 13.96
CA GLY A 286 8.48 7.79 13.73
C GLY A 286 9.91 7.22 13.85
N PRO A 287 10.16 5.99 13.36
CA PRO A 287 9.19 5.08 12.78
C PRO A 287 8.25 4.45 13.81
N ASP A 288 6.98 4.37 13.45
CA ASP A 288 5.98 3.52 14.09
C ASP A 288 5.55 2.42 13.11
N GLU A 289 5.08 1.28 13.62
CA GLU A 289 4.44 0.27 12.78
C GLU A 289 3.20 0.86 12.11
N HIS A 290 3.11 0.73 10.80
CA HIS A 290 1.93 1.11 10.07
C HIS A 290 0.84 0.08 10.31
N VAL A 291 -0.25 0.51 10.93
CA VAL A 291 -1.48 -0.24 10.99
C VAL A 291 -2.43 0.42 10.01
N SER A 292 -2.83 -0.32 8.96
CA SER A 292 -3.83 0.17 8.02
C SER A 292 -5.14 0.42 8.76
N THR A 293 -5.62 1.66 8.74
CA THR A 293 -6.89 2.05 9.35
C THR A 293 -7.77 2.73 8.31
N PRO A 294 -8.98 2.19 8.02
CA PRO A 294 -9.54 0.96 8.56
C PRO A 294 -8.85 -0.30 8.02
N PRO A 295 -8.89 -1.43 8.76
CA PRO A 295 -8.38 -2.73 8.29
C PRO A 295 -8.92 -3.09 6.90
N VAL A 296 -8.06 -3.47 5.94
CA VAL A 296 -8.52 -3.76 4.56
C VAL A 296 -9.36 -5.04 4.58
N ASP A 297 -8.77 -6.10 5.13
CA ASP A 297 -9.46 -7.33 5.47
C ASP A 297 -8.60 -8.17 6.44
N GLY A 298 -9.24 -9.08 7.17
CA GLY A 298 -8.56 -9.79 8.25
C GLY A 298 -7.35 -10.62 7.82
N ILE A 299 -7.33 -11.14 6.58
CA ILE A 299 -6.16 -11.88 6.09
C ILE A 299 -5.02 -10.89 5.87
N SER A 300 -5.25 -9.80 5.14
CA SER A 300 -4.24 -8.74 4.97
C SER A 300 -3.67 -8.24 6.30
N ASP A 301 -4.54 -7.96 7.28
CA ASP A 301 -4.11 -7.33 8.54
C ASP A 301 -3.34 -8.26 9.49
N THR A 302 -3.44 -9.59 9.30
CA THR A 302 -2.86 -10.57 10.24
C THR A 302 -1.87 -11.54 9.60
N LYS A 303 -1.81 -11.58 8.27
CA LYS A 303 -0.93 -12.49 7.51
C LYS A 303 0.10 -11.77 6.67
N ASP A 304 0.05 -10.46 6.51
CA ASP A 304 1.18 -9.80 5.90
C ASP A 304 2.41 -9.93 6.81
N SER A 305 3.44 -10.63 6.32
CA SER A 305 4.72 -10.77 7.01
C SER A 305 5.71 -9.66 6.66
N SER A 306 5.30 -8.69 5.84
CA SER A 306 6.10 -7.51 5.58
C SER A 306 6.18 -6.63 6.83
N LEU A 307 7.36 -6.07 7.08
CA LEU A 307 7.54 -5.02 8.07
C LEU A 307 7.21 -3.68 7.39
N ASP A 308 6.19 -2.98 7.85
CA ASP A 308 5.82 -1.67 7.31
C ASP A 308 5.97 -0.58 8.37
N CYS A 309 7.00 0.25 8.18
CA CYS A 309 7.37 1.31 9.10
C CYS A 309 7.07 2.68 8.52
N ARG A 310 6.45 3.53 9.33
CA ARG A 310 5.95 4.83 8.90
C ARG A 310 6.47 5.96 9.77
N TRP A 311 6.83 7.05 9.11
CA TRP A 311 7.03 8.36 9.71
C TRP A 311 5.92 9.30 9.23
N VAL A 312 5.29 10.05 10.12
CA VAL A 312 4.17 10.95 9.78
C VAL A 312 4.38 12.32 10.37
N ALA A 313 4.11 13.36 9.59
CA ALA A 313 4.06 14.73 10.10
C ALA A 313 2.73 14.95 10.83
N PRO A 314 2.74 15.57 12.03
CA PRO A 314 1.50 15.84 12.75
C PRO A 314 0.59 16.78 11.94
N PRO A 315 -0.75 16.70 12.10
CA PRO A 315 -1.71 17.47 11.32
C PRO A 315 -1.80 18.94 11.79
N THR A 316 -0.69 19.68 11.76
CA THR A 316 -0.59 21.05 12.29
C THR A 316 -0.73 22.15 11.23
N GLY A 317 -1.23 21.82 10.03
CA GLY A 317 -1.44 22.78 8.94
C GLY A 317 -0.83 22.31 7.61
N PRO A 318 -0.80 23.17 6.58
CA PRO A 318 -0.17 22.85 5.32
C PRO A 318 1.32 22.63 5.53
N LEU A 319 1.83 21.56 4.92
CA LEU A 319 3.26 21.25 4.93
C LEU A 319 4.00 22.25 4.03
N PRO A 320 5.23 22.66 4.40
CA PRO A 320 6.09 23.42 3.50
C PRO A 320 6.22 22.73 2.13
N GLU A 321 6.28 23.52 1.07
CA GLU A 321 6.57 22.99 -0.27
C GLU A 321 7.89 22.20 -0.24
N GLY A 322 7.87 21.00 -0.82
CA GLY A 322 9.02 20.10 -0.84
C GLY A 322 9.26 19.30 0.45
N SER A 323 8.34 19.32 1.41
CA SER A 323 8.40 18.47 2.60
C SER A 323 7.46 17.25 2.51
N PHE A 324 7.83 16.20 3.23
CA PHE A 324 7.08 14.95 3.30
C PHE A 324 6.01 15.03 4.41
N GLY A 325 4.78 14.66 4.08
CA GLY A 325 3.73 14.47 5.08
C GLY A 325 3.74 13.10 5.72
N GLU A 326 4.24 12.13 4.96
CA GLU A 326 4.42 10.74 5.36
C GLU A 326 5.71 10.24 4.72
N PHE A 327 6.30 9.19 5.27
CA PHE A 327 7.37 8.43 4.65
C PHE A 327 7.24 6.99 5.13
N ARG A 328 7.28 6.02 4.20
CA ARG A 328 7.19 4.60 4.53
C ARG A 328 8.43 3.83 4.08
N VAL A 329 8.76 2.82 4.87
CA VAL A 329 9.74 1.77 4.55
C VAL A 329 9.04 0.44 4.76
N THR A 330 8.90 -0.33 3.69
CA THR A 330 8.41 -1.71 3.78
C THR A 330 9.54 -2.69 3.51
N ILE A 331 9.62 -3.78 4.28
CA ILE A 331 10.62 -4.83 4.12
C ILE A 331 9.90 -6.17 4.00
N VAL A 332 10.24 -6.94 2.98
CA VAL A 332 9.77 -8.33 2.78
C VAL A 332 11.00 -9.25 2.94
N PRO A 333 11.22 -9.82 4.15
CA PRO A 333 12.35 -10.69 4.40
C PRO A 333 12.34 -11.93 3.49
N GLY A 334 13.42 -12.19 2.76
CA GLY A 334 13.47 -13.29 1.78
C GLY A 334 12.58 -13.04 0.54
N GLY A 335 12.16 -11.79 0.32
CA GLY A 335 11.26 -11.36 -0.74
C GLY A 335 11.90 -11.15 -2.12
N GLU A 336 13.17 -11.54 -2.32
CA GLU A 336 13.87 -11.35 -3.61
C GLU A 336 13.09 -11.92 -4.81
N TRP A 337 12.38 -13.03 -4.62
CA TRP A 337 11.57 -13.67 -5.67
C TRP A 337 10.46 -12.76 -6.24
N ALA A 338 10.02 -11.76 -5.48
CA ALA A 338 8.93 -10.85 -5.86
C ALA A 338 9.44 -9.50 -6.40
N TYR A 339 10.75 -9.24 -6.28
CA TYR A 339 11.37 -8.03 -6.81
C TYR A 339 11.41 -8.09 -8.34
N GLU A 340 10.58 -7.28 -8.96
CA GLU A 340 10.54 -7.14 -10.41
C GLU A 340 10.41 -5.65 -10.76
N PRO A 341 11.45 -5.03 -11.33
CA PRO A 341 11.39 -3.68 -11.86
C PRO A 341 10.22 -3.52 -12.84
N THR A 342 9.45 -2.43 -12.72
CA THR A 342 8.38 -2.13 -13.67
C THR A 342 8.97 -1.47 -14.93
N ASP A 343 8.21 -1.46 -16.03
CA ASP A 343 8.62 -0.81 -17.28
C ASP A 343 8.89 0.71 -17.11
N ASP A 344 8.23 1.34 -16.14
CA ASP A 344 8.38 2.76 -15.80
C ASP A 344 9.50 3.03 -14.78
N SER A 345 10.13 1.97 -14.26
CA SER A 345 11.20 2.09 -13.27
C SER A 345 12.55 2.45 -13.91
N ARG A 346 13.39 3.16 -13.15
CA ARG A 346 14.75 3.54 -13.58
C ARG A 346 15.76 3.04 -12.58
N ALA A 347 16.82 2.38 -13.06
CA ALA A 347 17.92 1.95 -12.21
C ALA A 347 18.58 3.14 -11.47
N VAL A 348 18.89 2.92 -10.19
CA VAL A 348 19.65 3.85 -9.33
C VAL A 348 20.69 3.06 -8.53
N THR A 349 21.70 3.75 -8.01
CA THR A 349 22.69 3.14 -7.12
C THR A 349 22.34 3.50 -5.68
N VAL A 350 22.22 2.49 -4.83
CA VAL A 350 22.06 2.62 -3.38
C VAL A 350 23.20 1.85 -2.73
N ALA A 351 24.04 2.52 -1.95
CA ALA A 351 25.11 1.88 -1.21
C ALA A 351 24.59 0.74 -0.30
N GLY A 352 25.15 -0.46 -0.48
CA GLY A 352 24.79 -1.65 0.29
C GLY A 352 23.62 -2.47 -0.26
N ALA A 353 22.95 -1.99 -1.33
CA ALA A 353 21.94 -2.76 -2.04
C ALA A 353 22.56 -3.58 -3.18
N ASP A 354 21.98 -4.75 -3.46
CA ASP A 354 22.36 -5.64 -4.57
C ASP A 354 21.79 -5.14 -5.91
N ALA A 355 20.58 -4.57 -5.87
CA ALA A 355 19.91 -3.90 -6.98
C ALA A 355 18.99 -2.80 -6.44
N ALA A 356 18.76 -1.73 -7.21
CA ALA A 356 17.80 -0.70 -6.84
C ALA A 356 17.22 0.02 -8.07
N THR A 357 15.94 0.36 -7.97
CA THR A 357 15.17 1.08 -8.99
C THR A 357 14.30 2.15 -8.35
N VAL A 358 14.18 3.30 -9.00
CA VAL A 358 13.21 4.34 -8.64
C VAL A 358 12.00 4.24 -9.57
N THR A 359 10.80 4.30 -9.00
CA THR A 359 9.53 4.37 -9.73
C THR A 359 8.78 5.62 -9.27
N CYS A 360 8.17 6.35 -10.20
CA CYS A 360 7.38 7.53 -9.90
C CYS A 360 6.02 7.44 -10.60
N VAL A 361 4.95 7.54 -9.82
CA VAL A 361 3.55 7.41 -10.25
C VAL A 361 2.90 8.79 -10.25
N SER A 362 2.14 9.12 -11.30
CA SER A 362 1.61 10.48 -11.52
C SER A 362 0.08 10.58 -11.56
N ARG A 363 -0.65 9.47 -11.46
CA ARG A 363 -2.11 9.44 -11.70
C ARG A 363 -2.96 9.85 -10.49
N GLU A 364 -2.54 9.49 -9.27
CA GLU A 364 -3.32 9.70 -8.04
C GLU A 364 -2.40 10.19 -6.91
N GLY A 365 -2.03 11.47 -6.99
CA GLY A 365 -0.98 12.03 -6.15
C GLY A 365 0.39 11.59 -6.67
N SER A 366 1.22 12.56 -7.03
CA SER A 366 2.60 12.24 -7.41
C SER A 366 3.31 11.59 -6.22
N SER A 367 3.78 10.37 -6.40
CA SER A 367 4.60 9.67 -5.43
C SER A 367 5.75 8.97 -6.14
N CYS A 368 6.89 8.89 -5.47
CA CYS A 368 8.08 8.18 -5.95
C CYS A 368 8.59 7.31 -4.81
N TYR A 369 9.09 6.12 -5.15
CA TYR A 369 9.69 5.21 -4.19
C TYR A 369 10.89 4.49 -4.82
N ILE A 370 11.76 3.96 -3.97
CA ILE A 370 12.89 3.11 -4.33
C ILE A 370 12.54 1.67 -3.95
N ASP A 371 12.48 0.78 -4.93
CA ASP A 371 12.55 -0.65 -4.68
C ASP A 371 14.01 -1.08 -4.73
N LEU A 372 14.45 -1.89 -3.76
CA LEU A 372 15.81 -2.41 -3.71
C LEU A 372 15.88 -3.82 -3.14
N LEU A 373 16.96 -4.52 -3.50
CA LEU A 373 17.34 -5.79 -2.92
C LEU A 373 18.50 -5.61 -1.94
N SER A 374 18.41 -6.26 -0.79
CA SER A 374 19.51 -6.35 0.18
C SER A 374 19.45 -7.68 0.91
N ASP A 375 20.47 -8.52 0.71
CA ASP A 375 20.59 -9.82 1.40
C ASP A 375 19.36 -10.73 1.19
N GLY A 376 18.94 -10.87 -0.07
CA GLY A 376 17.79 -11.71 -0.45
C GLY A 376 16.42 -11.15 -0.03
N SER A 377 16.37 -9.95 0.57
CA SER A 377 15.14 -9.26 0.96
C SER A 377 14.81 -8.13 0.02
N TRP A 378 13.52 -7.90 -0.19
CA TRP A 378 13.01 -6.75 -0.94
C TRP A 378 12.61 -5.65 0.02
N LEU A 379 13.16 -4.45 -0.18
CA LEU A 379 12.78 -3.25 0.54
C LEU A 379 12.16 -2.23 -0.43
N GLN A 380 11.12 -1.55 0.02
CA GLN A 380 10.55 -0.39 -0.65
C GLN A 380 10.66 0.84 0.26
N VAL A 381 11.25 1.92 -0.24
CA VAL A 381 11.58 3.13 0.54
C VAL A 381 11.02 4.38 -0.14
N GLY A 382 10.31 5.22 0.61
CA GLY A 382 9.87 6.53 0.10
C GLY A 382 8.41 6.63 -0.29
N TYR A 383 7.62 5.59 -0.02
CA TYR A 383 6.19 5.61 -0.29
C TYR A 383 5.51 6.71 0.54
N ALA A 384 5.16 7.82 -0.10
CA ALA A 384 4.63 9.03 0.51
C ALA A 384 3.95 9.94 -0.51
N SER A 385 2.86 10.58 -0.09
CA SER A 385 2.33 11.73 -0.81
C SER A 385 3.36 12.87 -0.82
N GLY A 386 3.61 13.44 -2.00
CA GLY A 386 4.51 14.60 -2.17
C GLY A 386 5.94 14.27 -2.60
N ALA A 387 6.31 12.99 -2.69
CA ALA A 387 7.58 12.59 -3.29
C ALA A 387 7.56 12.85 -4.79
N THR A 388 8.39 13.78 -5.27
CA THR A 388 8.49 14.12 -6.70
C THR A 388 9.75 13.55 -7.34
N PRO A 389 9.83 13.44 -8.68
CA PRO A 389 11.03 12.96 -9.36
C PRO A 389 12.31 13.72 -8.98
N GLU A 390 12.20 15.01 -8.68
CA GLU A 390 13.32 15.87 -8.25
C GLU A 390 13.91 15.43 -6.89
N MET A 391 13.13 14.72 -6.06
CA MET A 391 13.54 14.23 -4.75
C MET A 391 14.27 12.88 -4.80
N THR A 392 14.51 12.31 -5.99
CA THR A 392 15.17 10.99 -6.14
C THR A 392 16.47 10.89 -5.33
N SER A 393 17.29 11.94 -5.27
CA SER A 393 18.54 11.92 -4.49
C SER A 393 18.32 11.81 -2.99
N LEU A 394 17.25 12.42 -2.46
CA LEU A 394 16.87 12.29 -1.04
C LEU A 394 16.35 10.88 -0.74
N LEU A 395 15.57 10.31 -1.66
CA LEU A 395 15.06 8.94 -1.52
C LEU A 395 16.20 7.91 -1.56
N VAL A 396 17.20 8.09 -2.44
CA VAL A 396 18.42 7.26 -2.46
C VAL A 396 19.16 7.37 -1.14
N ALA A 397 19.40 8.60 -0.63
CA ALA A 397 20.07 8.77 0.66
C ALA A 397 19.31 8.14 1.83
N ALA A 398 17.97 8.21 1.81
CA ALA A 398 17.14 7.55 2.81
C ALA A 398 17.23 6.03 2.70
N ALA A 399 17.24 5.47 1.49
CA ALA A 399 17.40 4.05 1.23
C ALA A 399 18.77 3.53 1.70
N GLU A 400 19.85 4.27 1.41
CA GLU A 400 21.20 3.94 1.90
C GLU A 400 21.26 3.88 3.42
N ALA A 401 20.63 4.86 4.07
CA ALA A 401 20.61 4.94 5.52
C ALA A 401 19.76 3.82 6.14
N THR A 402 18.63 3.45 5.51
CA THR A 402 17.86 2.25 5.88
C THR A 402 18.70 0.99 5.77
N VAL A 403 19.37 0.75 4.63
CA VAL A 403 20.23 -0.43 4.43
C VAL A 403 21.38 -0.48 5.45
N ALA A 404 21.90 0.68 5.86
CA ALA A 404 22.94 0.76 6.88
C ALA A 404 22.47 0.33 8.29
N THR A 405 21.16 0.29 8.57
CA THR A 405 20.61 -0.20 9.85
C THR A 405 20.45 -1.71 9.94
N ARG A 406 20.77 -2.42 8.84
CA ARG A 406 20.73 -3.87 8.77
C ARG A 406 21.33 -4.52 10.04
N PRO A 407 20.64 -5.49 10.66
CA PRO A 407 21.18 -6.24 11.78
C PRO A 407 22.54 -6.85 11.46
N ALA A 408 23.45 -6.86 12.43
CA ALA A 408 24.74 -7.55 12.26
C ALA A 408 24.51 -9.07 12.17
N SER A 409 25.11 -9.71 11.17
CA SER A 409 25.01 -11.16 10.93
C SER A 409 25.85 -12.00 11.88
#